data_AF-A0A258G3V7-F1
#
_entry.id   AF-A0A258G3V7-F1
#
_cell.length_a   1.000
_cell.length_b   1.000
_cell.length_c   1.000
_cell.angle_alpha   90.00
_cell.angle_beta   90.00
_cell.angle_gamma   90.00
#
_symmetry.space_group_name_H-M   'P 1'
#
loop_
_entity.id
_entity.type
_entity.pdbx_description
1 polymer ?
#
loop_
_entity_poly.entity_id
_entity_poly.type
_entity_poly.pdbx_seq_one_letter_code
_entity_poly.pdbx_strand_id
1 'polypeptide(L)'
;MDAATFALPATERQIAYARSLALRNQSLLPWEAQQDRRSLSAWIEAQAKQKPADTSHPTSKQVAFAERLARIKRRAVPDECFRDRGLMSKWIDGNR
;
A
#
# COMPACT_ATOMS: atom_id res chain seq x y z
N MET A 1 -2.51 -17.00 -35.21
CA MET A 1 -2.41 -18.34 -34.60
C MET A 1 -2.82 -18.20 -33.15
N ASP A 2 -4.04 -18.61 -32.86
CA ASP A 2 -4.75 -18.43 -31.59
C ASP A 2 -4.18 -19.32 -30.49
N ALA A 3 -3.40 -18.73 -29.59
CA ALA A 3 -2.94 -19.37 -28.35
C ALA A 3 -4.05 -19.41 -27.26
N ALA A 4 -5.32 -19.30 -27.66
CA ALA A 4 -6.47 -19.12 -26.77
C ALA A 4 -7.18 -20.44 -26.41
N THR A 5 -6.55 -21.60 -26.61
CA THR A 5 -7.31 -22.87 -26.62
C THR A 5 -7.43 -23.59 -25.28
N PHE A 6 -6.64 -23.30 -24.24
CA PHE A 6 -6.80 -23.98 -22.91
C PHE A 6 -6.37 -23.13 -21.69
N ALA A 7 -6.30 -21.80 -21.80
CA ALA A 7 -5.93 -20.96 -20.67
C ALA A 7 -7.10 -20.85 -19.68
N LEU A 8 -6.92 -21.34 -18.46
CA LEU A 8 -7.93 -21.20 -17.40
C LEU A 8 -8.08 -19.71 -17.04
N PRO A 9 -9.32 -19.19 -16.92
CA PRO A 9 -9.55 -17.80 -16.55
C PRO A 9 -9.02 -17.52 -15.14
N ALA A 10 -8.62 -16.27 -14.91
CA ALA A 10 -8.24 -15.81 -13.58
C ALA A 10 -9.41 -15.96 -12.59
N THR A 11 -9.13 -16.50 -11.40
CA THR A 11 -10.17 -16.63 -10.37
C THR A 11 -10.44 -15.28 -9.70
N GLU A 12 -11.69 -15.05 -9.27
CA GLU A 12 -12.07 -13.82 -8.55
C GLU A 12 -11.17 -13.56 -7.34
N ARG A 13 -10.81 -14.62 -6.61
CA ARG A 13 -9.88 -14.55 -5.47
C ARG A 13 -8.49 -14.04 -5.88
N GLN A 14 -7.95 -14.50 -7.01
CA GLN A 14 -6.68 -13.99 -7.51
C GLN A 14 -6.81 -12.53 -7.95
N ILE A 15 -7.89 -12.15 -8.63
CA ILE A 15 -8.12 -10.76 -9.06
C ILE A 15 -8.21 -9.83 -7.85
N ALA A 16 -8.99 -10.21 -6.83
CA ALA A 16 -9.12 -9.42 -5.59
C ALA A 16 -7.76 -9.24 -4.89
N TYR A 17 -6.97 -10.31 -4.80
CA TYR A 17 -5.64 -10.24 -4.20
C TYR A 17 -4.64 -9.43 -5.05
N ALA A 18 -4.69 -9.58 -6.38
CA ALA A 18 -3.87 -8.80 -7.29
C ALA A 18 -4.18 -7.31 -7.19
N ARG A 19 -5.46 -6.93 -7.07
CA ARG A 19 -5.89 -5.54 -6.86
C ARG A 19 -5.38 -4.96 -5.53
N SER A 20 -5.39 -5.73 -4.44
CA SER A 20 -4.86 -5.24 -3.16
C SER A 20 -3.35 -5.05 -3.19
N LEU A 21 -2.61 -5.94 -3.88
CA LEU A 21 -1.19 -5.77 -4.15
C LEU A 21 -0.91 -4.57 -5.05
N ALA A 22 -1.73 -4.35 -6.08
CA ALA A 22 -1.64 -3.20 -6.97
C ALA A 22 -1.69 -1.89 -6.18
N LEU A 23 -2.70 -1.77 -5.29
CA LEU A 23 -2.88 -0.61 -4.42
C LEU A 23 -1.71 -0.45 -3.42
N ARG A 24 -1.30 -1.54 -2.75
CA ARG A 24 -0.20 -1.54 -1.78
C ARG A 24 1.12 -1.06 -2.39
N ASN A 25 1.37 -1.45 -3.62
CA ASN A 25 2.61 -1.14 -4.33
C ASN A 25 2.48 0.10 -5.24
N GLN A 26 1.32 0.77 -5.27
CA GLN A 26 1.01 1.87 -6.19
C GLN A 26 1.32 1.54 -7.67
N SER A 27 1.00 0.31 -8.05
CA SER A 27 1.24 -0.23 -9.39
C SER A 27 -0.09 -0.46 -10.11
N LEU A 28 -0.07 -0.39 -11.43
CA LEU A 28 -1.23 -0.74 -12.25
C LEU A 28 -1.29 -2.27 -12.40
N LEU A 29 -2.49 -2.84 -12.26
CA LEU A 29 -2.75 -4.24 -12.59
C LEU A 29 -2.96 -4.35 -14.11
N PRO A 30 -2.03 -4.98 -14.87
CA PRO A 30 -2.16 -5.06 -16.33
C PRO A 30 -3.42 -5.83 -16.75
N TRP A 31 -4.03 -5.43 -17.86
CA TRP A 31 -5.25 -6.07 -18.37
C TRP A 31 -4.96 -7.49 -18.86
N GLU A 32 -3.81 -7.68 -19.48
CA GLU A 32 -3.34 -8.95 -20.05
C GLU A 32 -3.14 -9.98 -18.94
N ALA A 33 -2.57 -9.56 -17.81
CA ALA A 33 -2.37 -10.42 -16.65
C ALA A 33 -3.70 -10.88 -16.03
N GLN A 34 -4.81 -10.16 -16.25
CA GLN A 34 -6.12 -10.52 -15.72
C GLN A 34 -6.86 -11.58 -16.56
N GLN A 35 -6.39 -11.89 -17.78
CA GLN A 35 -7.09 -12.81 -18.68
C GLN A 35 -6.89 -14.28 -18.30
N ASP A 36 -5.69 -14.66 -17.85
CA ASP A 36 -5.37 -16.03 -17.53
C ASP A 36 -4.78 -16.22 -16.14
N ARG A 37 -5.12 -17.35 -15.54
CA ARG A 37 -4.73 -17.72 -14.17
C ARG A 37 -3.21 -17.76 -13.97
N ARG A 38 -2.43 -18.17 -14.98
CA ARG A 38 -0.99 -18.38 -14.86
C ARG A 38 -0.26 -17.04 -14.87
N SER A 39 -0.59 -16.16 -15.81
CA SER A 39 -0.06 -14.80 -15.89
C SER A 39 -0.41 -13.99 -14.66
N LEU A 40 -1.65 -14.10 -14.15
CA LEU A 40 -2.04 -13.39 -12.93
C LEU A 40 -1.24 -13.87 -11.72
N SER A 41 -1.04 -15.19 -11.57
CA SER A 41 -0.20 -15.74 -10.51
C SER A 41 1.25 -15.26 -10.60
N ALA A 42 1.84 -15.27 -11.80
CA ALA A 42 3.22 -14.80 -12.00
C ALA A 42 3.37 -13.32 -11.63
N TRP A 43 2.38 -12.49 -12.02
CA TRP A 43 2.35 -11.08 -11.64
C TRP A 43 2.19 -10.90 -10.12
N ILE A 44 1.29 -11.64 -9.48
CA ILE A 44 1.10 -11.64 -8.01
C ILE A 44 2.42 -11.97 -7.30
N GLU A 45 3.13 -13.02 -7.72
CA GLU A 45 4.40 -13.43 -7.11
C GLU A 45 5.49 -12.35 -7.24
N ALA A 46 5.57 -11.70 -8.40
CA ALA A 46 6.50 -10.59 -8.62
C ALA A 46 6.17 -9.39 -7.72
N GLN A 47 4.88 -9.00 -7.65
CA GLN A 47 4.43 -7.88 -6.82
C GLN A 47 4.54 -8.18 -5.32
N ALA A 48 4.28 -9.40 -4.89
CA ALA A 48 4.36 -9.78 -3.48
C ALA A 48 5.78 -9.67 -2.91
N LYS A 49 6.81 -9.83 -3.75
CA LYS A 49 8.22 -9.67 -3.39
C LYS A 49 8.68 -8.21 -3.34
N GLN A 50 7.92 -7.29 -3.93
CA GLN A 50 8.26 -5.87 -3.89
C GLN A 50 8.01 -5.27 -2.52
N LYS A 51 8.84 -4.30 -2.15
CA LYS A 51 8.55 -3.46 -0.99
C LYS A 51 7.30 -2.62 -1.30
N PRO A 52 6.40 -2.42 -0.33
CA PRO A 52 5.30 -1.47 -0.47
C PRO A 52 5.85 -0.11 -0.90
N ALA A 53 5.04 0.65 -1.63
CA ALA A 53 5.40 2.02 -1.97
C ALA A 53 5.65 2.81 -0.68
N ASP A 54 6.79 3.50 -0.57
CA ASP A 54 7.06 4.34 0.57
C ASP A 54 6.22 5.60 0.44
N THR A 55 5.18 5.69 1.26
CA THR A 55 4.41 6.92 1.38
C THR A 55 5.20 7.85 2.28
N SER A 56 5.60 9.02 1.74
CA SER A 56 6.25 10.07 2.54
C SER A 56 5.37 10.51 3.71
N HIS A 57 4.05 10.37 3.61
CA HIS A 57 3.09 10.79 4.61
C HIS A 57 3.07 9.85 5.83
N PRO A 58 2.84 10.38 7.04
CA PRO A 58 2.65 9.56 8.23
C PRO A 58 1.45 8.62 8.10
N THR A 59 1.54 7.49 8.79
CA THR A 59 0.42 6.55 8.86
C THR A 59 -0.74 7.11 9.70
N SER A 60 -1.98 6.70 9.42
CA SER A 60 -3.15 7.11 10.22
C SER A 60 -2.98 6.80 11.71
N LYS A 61 -2.25 5.72 12.05
CA LYS A 61 -1.92 5.37 13.43
C LYS A 61 -0.97 6.38 14.08
N GLN A 62 0.06 6.84 13.34
CA GLN A 62 0.95 7.88 13.84
C GLN A 62 0.20 9.19 14.04
N VAL A 63 -0.65 9.59 13.08
CA VAL A 63 -1.49 10.79 13.20
C VAL A 63 -2.37 10.74 14.45
N ALA A 64 -3.15 9.65 14.61
CA ALA A 64 -4.02 9.49 15.78
C ALA A 64 -3.24 9.47 17.11
N PHE A 65 -2.05 8.87 17.13
CA PHE A 65 -1.20 8.87 18.31
C PHE A 65 -0.65 10.28 18.62
N ALA A 66 -0.17 10.98 17.60
CA ALA A 66 0.35 12.34 17.73
C ALA A 66 -0.74 13.31 18.20
N GLU A 67 -1.94 13.25 17.62
CA GLU A 67 -3.10 14.05 18.03
C GLU A 67 -3.48 13.81 19.49
N ARG A 68 -3.51 12.54 19.93
CA ARG A 68 -3.76 12.19 21.33
C ARG A 68 -2.70 12.83 22.24
N LEU A 69 -1.43 12.75 21.86
CA LEU A 69 -0.30 13.29 22.62
C LEU A 69 -0.35 14.81 22.69
N ALA A 70 -0.62 15.47 21.56
CA ALA A 70 -0.81 16.91 21.44
C ALA A 70 -1.92 17.40 22.38
N ARG A 71 -3.06 16.69 22.41
CA ARG A 71 -4.17 17.00 23.31
C ARG A 71 -3.77 16.90 24.79
N ILE A 72 -3.09 15.84 25.18
CA ILE A 72 -2.63 15.63 26.57
C ILE A 72 -1.64 16.74 26.98
N LYS A 73 -0.70 17.07 26.09
CA LYS A 73 0.36 18.07 26.33
C LYS A 73 -0.08 19.51 26.03
N ARG A 74 -1.35 19.73 25.65
CA ARG A 74 -1.95 21.02 25.27
C ARG A 74 -1.11 21.79 24.24
N ARG A 75 -0.64 21.09 23.21
CA ARG A 75 0.12 21.66 22.08
C ARG A 75 -0.43 21.17 20.75
N ALA A 76 -0.17 21.90 19.68
CA ALA A 76 -0.47 21.45 18.33
C ALA A 76 0.65 20.53 17.80
N VAL A 77 0.30 19.63 16.89
CA VAL A 77 1.27 18.95 16.03
C VAL A 77 1.60 19.91 14.88
N PRO A 78 2.88 20.22 14.61
CA PRO A 78 3.25 21.08 13.49
C PRO A 78 2.80 20.50 12.13
N ASP A 79 2.41 21.38 11.19
CA ASP A 79 1.86 21.00 9.89
C ASP A 79 2.82 20.15 9.05
N GLU A 80 4.12 20.41 9.15
CA GLU A 80 5.17 19.65 8.46
C GLU A 80 5.21 18.19 8.90
N CYS A 81 4.80 17.89 10.13
CA CYS A 81 4.73 16.50 10.60
C CYS A 81 3.71 15.70 9.80
N PHE A 82 2.61 16.31 9.33
CA PHE A 82 1.60 15.60 8.54
C PHE A 82 2.05 15.31 7.10
N ARG A 83 3.14 15.91 6.64
CA ARG A 83 3.68 15.73 5.28
C ARG A 83 4.82 14.71 5.23
N ASP A 84 5.48 14.47 6.36
CA ASP A 84 6.64 13.59 6.47
C ASP A 84 6.53 12.62 7.66
N ARG A 85 6.56 11.32 7.36
CA ARG A 85 6.47 10.21 8.30
C ARG A 85 7.61 10.22 9.31
N GLY A 86 8.81 10.62 8.90
CA GLY A 86 9.99 10.73 9.74
C GLY A 86 9.87 11.90 10.72
N LEU A 87 9.43 13.07 10.26
CA LEU A 87 9.15 14.23 11.12
C LEU A 87 8.06 13.90 12.14
N MET A 88 6.97 13.24 11.72
CA MET A 88 5.93 12.78 12.65
C MET A 88 6.50 11.83 13.71
N SER A 89 7.34 10.87 13.33
CA SER A 89 7.97 9.96 14.30
C SER A 89 8.85 10.73 15.29
N LYS A 90 9.73 11.60 14.80
CA LYS A 90 10.61 12.42 15.66
C LYS A 90 9.82 13.30 16.61
N TRP A 91 8.73 13.90 16.13
CA TRP A 91 7.85 14.70 16.97
C TRP A 91 7.18 13.84 18.04
N ILE A 92 6.61 12.68 17.66
CA ILE A 92 6.01 11.73 18.62
C ILE A 92 7.04 11.33 19.70
N ASP A 93 8.24 10.95 19.31
CA ASP A 93 9.28 10.47 20.22
C ASP A 93 9.75 11.58 21.17
N GLY A 94 9.90 12.82 20.67
CA GLY A 94 10.24 13.98 21.49
C GLY A 94 9.12 14.46 22.42
N ASN A 95 7.87 14.02 22.18
CA ASN A 95 6.71 14.45 22.95
C ASN A 95 6.11 13.36 23.84
N ARG A 96 6.68 12.14 23.83
CA ARG A 96 6.13 10.95 24.49
C ARG A 96 5.89 11.14 26.00
#